data_AF-A0A9W4SVK4-F1
#
_entry.id   AF-A0A9W4SVK4-F1
#
_cell.length_a   1.000
_cell.length_b   1.000
_cell.length_c   1.000
_cell.angle_alpha   90.00
_cell.angle_beta   90.00
_cell.angle_gamma   90.00
#
_symmetry.space_group_name_H-M   'P 1'
#
loop_
_entity.id
_entity.type
_entity.pdbx_description
1 polymer ?
#
loop_
_entity_poly.entity_id
_entity_poly.type
_entity_poly.pdbx_seq_one_letter_code
_entity_poly.pdbx_strand_id
1 'polypeptide(L)'
;YFQEIFHNCGRSRPKLNKKANKKKPSEIYQLVTLGKVVDLWCLLTGYSTSYPPQPGLYDQCKLPFINDNGTVFICSHTYHSTCYHRRCIYCKKFYKKGVVKNIELFLKRIEKSINTFTLEDLVDDDNTKMEIKERDDENSREIDKTLDILSKLIIEINQIENW
;
A
#
# COMPACT_ATOMS: atom_id res chain seq x y z
N TYR A 1 34.98 0.79 -4.61
CA TYR A 1 33.64 1.35 -4.85
C TYR A 1 32.89 0.70 -6.01
N PHE A 2 33.15 1.00 -7.29
CA PHE A 2 32.39 0.41 -8.41
C PHE A 2 32.45 -1.14 -8.49
N GLN A 3 33.61 -1.74 -8.20
CA GLN A 3 33.74 -3.20 -8.14
C GLN A 3 32.89 -3.82 -7.02
N GLU A 4 32.78 -3.19 -5.84
CA GLU A 4 31.94 -3.68 -4.74
C GLU A 4 30.45 -3.57 -5.08
N ILE A 5 30.04 -2.52 -5.81
CA ILE A 5 28.69 -2.40 -6.36
C ILE A 5 28.40 -3.57 -7.30
N PHE A 6 29.33 -3.87 -8.21
CA PHE A 6 29.17 -4.95 -9.19
C PHE A 6 29.16 -6.33 -8.55
N HIS A 7 30.04 -6.60 -7.59
CA HIS A 7 30.08 -7.88 -6.84
C HIS A 7 28.82 -8.13 -6.01
N ASN A 8 28.11 -7.08 -5.61
CA ASN A 8 26.88 -7.16 -4.84
C ASN A 8 25.60 -7.09 -5.69
N CYS A 9 25.73 -7.06 -7.01
CA CYS A 9 24.59 -7.09 -7.92
C CYS A 9 23.76 -8.36 -7.67
N GLY A 10 22.44 -8.19 -7.49
CA GLY A 10 21.52 -9.29 -7.15
C GLY A 10 21.62 -9.86 -5.73
N ARG A 11 22.51 -9.35 -4.87
CA ARG A 11 22.66 -9.84 -3.47
C ARG A 11 21.71 -9.17 -2.48
N SER A 12 21.21 -7.98 -2.82
CA SER A 12 20.21 -7.27 -2.01
C SER A 12 18.86 -7.98 -2.11
N ARG A 13 18.21 -8.21 -0.97
CA ARG A 13 17.01 -9.05 -0.89
C ARG A 13 16.13 -8.71 0.31
N PRO A 14 14.82 -8.99 0.22
CA PRO A 14 13.93 -8.88 1.36
C PRO A 14 14.31 -9.92 2.44
N LYS A 15 14.17 -9.52 3.70
CA LYS A 15 14.36 -10.35 4.90
C LYS A 15 13.13 -10.21 5.79
N LEU A 16 12.68 -11.33 6.34
CA LEU A 16 11.65 -11.32 7.38
C LEU A 16 12.31 -11.00 8.73
N ASN A 17 11.90 -9.91 9.37
CA ASN A 17 12.31 -9.63 10.74
C ASN A 17 11.46 -10.45 11.71
N LYS A 18 11.94 -11.64 12.09
CA LYS A 18 11.32 -12.47 13.12
C LYS A 18 11.72 -11.97 14.51
N LYS A 19 11.25 -10.78 14.92
CA LYS A 19 11.27 -10.41 16.34
C LYS A 19 10.05 -11.04 17.00
N ALA A 20 10.28 -11.89 18.00
CA ALA A 20 9.30 -12.77 18.66
C ALA A 20 8.06 -12.06 19.24
N ASN A 21 8.07 -10.73 19.40
CA ASN A 21 7.03 -9.97 20.10
C ASN A 21 6.20 -9.02 19.21
N LYS A 22 6.35 -9.00 17.88
CA LYS A 22 5.50 -8.19 16.98
C LYS A 22 4.45 -9.06 16.29
N LYS A 23 3.17 -8.67 16.41
CA LYS A 23 2.00 -9.31 15.74
C LYS A 23 2.11 -9.36 14.20
N LYS A 24 3.04 -8.63 13.58
CA LYS A 24 3.41 -8.73 12.16
C LYS A 24 4.93 -8.67 12.00
N PRO A 25 5.53 -9.55 11.18
CA PRO A 25 6.93 -9.39 10.80
C PRO A 25 7.08 -8.07 10.04
N SER A 26 8.03 -7.23 10.47
CA SER A 26 8.44 -6.08 9.66
C SER A 26 9.18 -6.60 8.44
N GLU A 27 8.69 -6.27 7.25
CA GLU A 27 9.37 -6.54 5.98
C GLU A 27 10.55 -5.57 5.87
N ILE A 28 11.76 -6.08 6.11
CA ILE A 28 13.00 -5.31 6.01
C ILE A 28 13.75 -5.72 4.75
N TYR A 29 14.52 -4.81 4.17
CA TYR A 29 15.30 -5.06 2.97
C TYR A 29 16.78 -4.81 3.24
N GLN A 30 17.63 -5.77 2.88
CA GLN A 30 19.07 -5.63 3.05
C GLN A 30 19.69 -5.08 1.76
N LEU A 31 20.26 -3.88 1.86
CA LEU A 31 21.05 -3.23 0.81
C LEU A 31 22.52 -3.59 1.03
N VAL A 32 22.96 -4.71 0.45
CA VAL A 32 24.29 -5.31 0.70
C VAL A 32 25.41 -4.34 0.36
N THR A 33 25.31 -3.66 -0.78
CA THR A 33 26.28 -2.65 -1.23
C THR A 33 26.48 -1.51 -0.24
N LEU A 34 25.43 -1.13 0.50
CA LEU A 34 25.47 -0.04 1.47
C LEU A 34 25.74 -0.53 2.90
N GLY A 35 25.80 -1.85 3.13
CA GLY A 35 25.84 -2.43 4.47
C GLY A 35 24.63 -2.08 5.33
N LYS A 36 23.51 -1.64 4.73
CA LYS A 36 22.34 -1.13 5.44
C LYS A 36 21.16 -2.09 5.35
N VAL A 37 20.38 -2.13 6.42
CA VAL A 37 19.06 -2.75 6.45
C VAL A 37 18.06 -1.63 6.56
N VAL A 38 17.16 -1.54 5.59
CA VAL A 38 16.11 -0.52 5.54
C VAL A 38 14.76 -1.18 5.68
N ASP A 39 13.77 -0.39 6.06
CA ASP A 39 12.38 -0.81 6.00
C ASP A 39 11.91 -0.84 4.54
N LEU A 40 11.00 -1.76 4.15
CA LEU A 40 10.53 -1.85 2.77
C LEU A 40 9.87 -0.54 2.28
N TRP A 41 9.32 0.24 3.20
CA TRP A 41 8.71 1.54 2.91
C TRP A 41 9.73 2.60 2.46
N CYS A 42 11.02 2.36 2.69
CA CYS A 42 12.10 3.20 2.17
C CYS A 42 12.47 2.87 0.71
N LEU A 43 11.93 1.78 0.14
CA LEU A 43 12.18 1.41 -1.24
C LEU A 43 11.21 2.10 -2.20
N LEU A 44 11.64 2.25 -3.45
CA LEU A 44 10.78 2.72 -4.53
C LEU A 44 9.60 1.75 -4.71
N THR A 45 8.44 2.30 -5.11
CA THR A 45 7.17 1.57 -5.20
C THR A 45 7.27 0.25 -5.96
N GLY A 46 8.12 0.16 -6.99
CA GLY A 46 8.29 -1.05 -7.79
C GLY A 46 8.62 -2.28 -6.95
N TYR A 47 9.43 -2.11 -5.90
CA TYR A 47 9.82 -3.19 -4.97
C TYR A 47 8.69 -3.64 -4.04
N SER A 48 7.63 -2.83 -3.90
CA SER A 48 6.43 -3.20 -3.14
C SER A 48 5.37 -3.90 -4.00
N THR A 49 5.55 -3.92 -5.33
CA THR A 49 4.62 -4.59 -6.23
C THR A 49 4.86 -6.11 -6.24
N SER A 50 3.88 -6.89 -6.71
CA SER A 50 4.05 -8.32 -6.93
C SER A 50 5.05 -8.67 -8.05
N TYR A 51 5.57 -7.66 -8.75
CA TYR A 51 6.53 -7.80 -9.84
C TYR A 51 7.71 -6.85 -9.57
N PRO A 52 8.64 -7.21 -8.68
CA PRO A 52 9.79 -6.35 -8.39
C PRO A 52 10.65 -6.12 -9.64
N PRO A 53 11.30 -4.94 -9.76
CA PRO A 53 12.18 -4.64 -10.88
C PRO A 53 13.28 -5.69 -11.08
N GLN A 54 13.54 -6.04 -12.33
CA GLN A 54 14.57 -7.03 -12.67
C GLN A 54 15.84 -6.34 -13.19
N PRO A 55 17.00 -6.54 -12.55
CA PRO A 55 18.26 -5.97 -13.05
C PRO A 55 18.59 -6.46 -14.46
N GLY A 56 18.95 -5.54 -15.35
CA GLY A 56 19.44 -5.84 -16.70
C GLY A 56 18.36 -6.25 -17.71
N LEU A 57 17.09 -6.32 -17.30
CA LEU A 57 15.96 -6.72 -18.13
C LEU A 57 14.86 -5.67 -18.06
N TYR A 58 14.17 -5.46 -19.19
CA TYR A 58 12.93 -4.68 -19.19
C TYR A 58 11.81 -5.45 -18.52
N ASP A 59 11.11 -4.81 -17.60
CA ASP A 59 10.17 -5.50 -16.72
C ASP A 59 8.98 -6.11 -17.46
N GLN A 60 8.53 -5.48 -18.54
CA GLN A 60 7.38 -5.96 -19.32
C GLN A 60 7.73 -7.06 -20.31
N CYS A 61 8.70 -6.83 -21.21
CA CYS A 61 9.02 -7.77 -22.29
C CYS A 61 10.10 -8.78 -21.94
N LYS A 62 10.76 -8.64 -20.77
CA LYS A 62 11.82 -9.53 -20.28
C LYS A 62 13.04 -9.64 -21.20
N LEU A 63 13.19 -8.66 -22.09
CA LEU A 63 14.33 -8.55 -22.97
C LEU A 63 15.47 -7.81 -22.27
N PRO A 64 16.73 -8.13 -22.57
CA PRO A 64 17.88 -7.42 -22.03
C PRO A 64 17.96 -5.99 -22.53
N PHE A 65 18.65 -5.14 -21.77
CA PHE A 65 18.99 -3.78 -22.19
C PHE A 65 19.98 -3.81 -23.36
N ILE A 66 19.46 -3.82 -24.59
CA ILE A 66 20.24 -3.70 -25.81
C ILE A 66 19.98 -2.31 -26.42
N ASN A 67 21.05 -1.56 -26.68
CA ASN A 67 21.06 -0.27 -27.38
C ASN A 67 20.29 0.88 -26.70
N ASP A 68 20.24 0.95 -25.36
CA ASP A 68 19.67 2.08 -24.59
C ASP A 68 18.25 2.54 -24.98
N ASN A 69 17.46 1.68 -25.63
CA ASN A 69 16.13 1.99 -26.14
C ASN A 69 15.01 1.94 -25.10
N GLY A 70 15.32 2.24 -23.84
CA GLY A 70 14.35 2.19 -22.78
C GLY A 70 14.77 2.97 -21.54
N THR A 71 13.81 3.08 -20.64
CA THR A 71 13.86 4.05 -19.55
C THR A 71 13.55 3.36 -18.23
N VAL A 72 14.33 3.72 -17.21
CA VAL A 72 14.02 3.40 -15.81
C VAL A 72 13.12 4.49 -15.25
N PHE A 73 11.95 4.11 -14.74
CA PHE A 73 10.99 5.03 -14.15
C PHE A 73 11.27 5.29 -12.67
N ILE A 74 10.65 6.35 -12.11
CA ILE A 74 10.77 6.70 -10.68
C ILE A 74 10.34 5.56 -9.75
N CYS A 75 9.44 4.69 -10.20
CA CYS A 75 9.05 3.50 -9.45
C CYS A 75 10.08 2.37 -9.54
N SER A 76 11.24 2.58 -10.16
CA SER A 76 12.30 1.62 -10.51
C SER A 76 11.97 0.55 -11.54
N HIS A 77 10.73 0.49 -12.07
CA HIS A 77 10.45 -0.36 -13.22
C HIS A 77 11.05 0.21 -14.50
N THR A 78 11.39 -0.68 -15.40
CA THR A 78 12.08 -0.40 -16.66
C THR A 78 11.23 -0.86 -17.83
N TYR A 79 11.17 -0.04 -18.87
CA TYR A 79 10.42 -0.35 -20.08
C TYR A 79 11.22 0.05 -21.30
N HIS A 80 11.16 -0.78 -22.35
CA HIS A 80 11.44 -0.29 -23.69
C HIS A 80 10.49 0.84 -24.04
N SER A 81 10.98 1.81 -24.82
CA SER A 81 10.16 2.93 -25.30
C SER A 81 8.89 2.44 -26.01
N THR A 82 8.95 1.32 -26.73
CA THR A 82 7.79 0.70 -27.42
C THR A 82 6.89 -0.13 -26.50
N CYS A 83 7.41 -0.60 -25.35
CA CYS A 83 6.60 -1.34 -24.37
C CYS A 83 5.85 -0.41 -23.42
N TYR A 84 6.28 0.86 -23.29
CA TYR A 84 5.71 1.77 -22.32
C TYR A 84 4.40 2.41 -22.81
N HIS A 85 3.31 2.15 -22.08
CA HIS A 85 1.98 2.67 -22.39
C HIS A 85 1.61 3.87 -21.50
N ARG A 86 2.49 4.86 -21.39
CA ARG A 86 2.33 6.11 -20.59
C ARG A 86 2.22 5.97 -19.08
N ARG A 87 2.17 4.74 -18.54
CA ARG A 87 2.15 4.47 -17.10
C ARG A 87 2.71 3.10 -16.77
N CYS A 88 3.27 2.95 -15.57
CA CYS A 88 3.72 1.65 -15.07
C CYS A 88 2.52 0.75 -14.74
N ILE A 89 2.38 -0.37 -15.47
CA ILE A 89 1.28 -1.32 -15.30
C ILE A 89 1.30 -2.03 -13.93
N TYR A 90 2.49 -2.28 -13.39
CA TYR A 90 2.66 -3.01 -12.12
C TYR A 90 2.30 -2.12 -10.93
N CYS A 91 2.81 -0.89 -10.90
CA CYS A 91 2.44 0.08 -9.88
C CYS A 91 0.96 0.46 -9.96
N LYS A 92 0.41 0.61 -11.17
CA LYS A 92 -1.04 0.81 -11.37
C LYS A 92 -1.84 -0.29 -10.67
N LYS A 93 -1.52 -1.57 -10.95
CA LYS A 93 -2.20 -2.71 -10.34
C LYS A 93 -2.03 -2.73 -8.81
N PHE A 94 -0.84 -2.42 -8.33
CA PHE A 94 -0.55 -2.33 -6.90
C PHE A 94 -1.41 -1.26 -6.20
N TYR A 95 -1.48 -0.05 -6.76
CA TYR A 95 -2.29 1.03 -6.19
C TYR A 95 -3.78 0.72 -6.21
N LYS A 96 -4.32 0.21 -7.32
CA LYS A 96 -5.73 -0.22 -7.38
C LYS A 96 -6.08 -1.21 -6.28
N LYS A 97 -5.25 -2.23 -6.10
CA LYS A 97 -5.42 -3.22 -5.03
C LYS A 97 -5.32 -2.60 -3.64
N GLY A 98 -4.40 -1.65 -3.44
CA GLY A 98 -4.24 -0.93 -2.18
C GLY A 98 -5.45 -0.07 -1.83
N VAL A 99 -6.00 0.66 -2.80
CA VAL A 99 -7.20 1.49 -2.64
C VAL A 99 -8.40 0.63 -2.26
N VAL A 100 -8.69 -0.43 -3.03
CA VAL A 100 -9.80 -1.36 -2.73
C VAL A 100 -9.67 -1.92 -1.32
N LYS A 101 -8.49 -2.45 -0.97
CA LYS A 101 -8.25 -3.02 0.35
C LYS A 101 -8.44 -2.00 1.48
N ASN A 102 -7.97 -0.76 1.28
CA ASN A 102 -8.11 0.29 2.29
C ASN A 102 -9.57 0.67 2.48
N ILE A 103 -10.35 0.79 1.40
CA ILE A 103 -11.77 1.11 1.50
C ILE A 103 -12.51 -0.06 2.15
N GLU A 104 -12.28 -1.31 1.76
CA GLU A 104 -12.87 -2.48 2.43
C GLU A 104 -12.58 -2.51 3.94
N LEU A 105 -11.36 -2.16 4.36
CA LEU A 105 -11.00 -2.08 5.78
C LEU A 105 -11.70 -0.91 6.49
N PHE A 106 -11.90 0.21 5.79
CA PHE A 106 -12.63 1.35 6.31
C PHE A 106 -14.12 1.04 6.49
N LEU A 107 -14.76 0.44 5.47
CA LEU A 107 -16.15 -0.02 5.50
C LEU A 107 -16.38 -0.98 6.69
N LYS A 108 -15.50 -1.97 6.87
CA LYS A 108 -15.58 -2.90 8.01
C LYS A 108 -15.52 -2.22 9.37
N ARG A 109 -14.77 -1.12 9.51
CA ARG A 109 -14.71 -0.36 10.77
C ARG A 109 -16.01 0.40 11.02
N ILE A 110 -16.59 0.99 9.98
CA ILE A 110 -17.88 1.69 10.06
C ILE A 110 -19.00 0.72 10.38
N GLU A 111 -19.09 -0.41 9.67
CA GLU A 111 -20.10 -1.44 9.94
C GLU A 111 -19.98 -1.97 11.37
N LYS A 112 -18.75 -2.18 11.85
CA LYS A 112 -18.53 -2.58 13.23
C LYS A 112 -19.01 -1.48 14.18
N SER A 113 -18.64 -0.21 14.01
CA SER A 113 -19.10 0.86 14.90
C SER A 113 -20.61 1.05 14.89
N ILE A 114 -21.27 0.85 13.75
CA ILE A 114 -22.74 0.90 13.63
C ILE A 114 -23.38 -0.29 14.38
N ASN A 115 -22.79 -1.48 14.27
CA ASN A 115 -23.30 -2.70 14.90
C ASN A 115 -22.91 -2.86 16.39
N THR A 116 -21.83 -2.20 16.85
CA THR A 116 -21.33 -2.23 18.24
C THR A 116 -21.41 -0.88 18.92
N PHE A 117 -22.50 -0.12 18.73
CA PHE A 117 -22.79 1.06 19.55
C PHE A 117 -23.17 0.61 20.99
N THR A 118 -22.27 -0.09 21.68
CA THR A 118 -22.25 -0.22 23.13
C THR A 118 -21.11 0.63 23.67
N LEU A 119 -21.38 1.28 24.79
CA LEU A 119 -20.61 2.34 25.44
C LEU A 119 -19.14 1.96 25.78
N GLU A 120 -18.74 0.70 25.60
CA GLU A 120 -17.44 0.19 26.06
C GLU A 120 -16.23 0.61 25.21
N ASP A 121 -16.41 1.04 23.95
CA ASP A 121 -15.29 1.45 23.08
C ASP A 121 -14.85 2.92 23.28
N LEU A 122 -15.50 3.68 24.18
CA LEU A 122 -15.18 5.09 24.50
C LEU A 122 -14.48 5.30 25.84
N VAL A 123 -14.14 4.23 26.58
CA VAL A 123 -13.49 4.37 27.89
C VAL A 123 -11.98 4.16 27.76
N ASP A 124 -11.28 5.23 27.36
CA ASP A 124 -9.89 5.43 27.76
C ASP A 124 -9.89 6.57 28.79
N ASP A 125 -9.90 6.16 30.06
CA ASP A 125 -9.45 6.87 31.25
C ASP A 125 -9.35 8.42 31.17
N ASP A 126 -10.49 9.12 31.30
CA ASP A 126 -10.62 10.16 32.33
C ASP A 126 -12.11 10.57 32.52
N ASN A 127 -12.42 10.87 33.77
CA ASN A 127 -13.71 11.08 34.38
C ASN A 127 -14.61 12.13 33.68
N THR A 128 -15.46 11.70 32.74
CA THR A 128 -16.61 12.51 32.30
C THR A 128 -17.88 11.67 32.25
N LYS A 129 -18.69 11.79 33.31
CA LYS A 129 -20.05 11.26 33.39
C LYS A 129 -20.92 11.92 32.32
N MET A 130 -20.94 11.40 31.10
CA MET A 130 -21.93 11.82 30.10
C MET A 130 -23.27 11.20 30.46
N GLU A 131 -24.19 12.07 30.87
CA GLU A 131 -25.60 11.78 31.00
C GLU A 131 -26.11 11.14 29.70
N ILE A 132 -26.89 10.07 29.83
CA ILE A 132 -27.59 9.43 28.73
C ILE A 132 -28.56 10.48 28.17
N LYS A 133 -28.18 11.16 27.09
CA LYS A 133 -29.12 11.93 26.29
C LYS A 133 -29.96 10.97 25.47
N GLU A 134 -31.25 11.24 25.45
CA GLU A 134 -32.25 10.57 24.63
C GLU A 134 -31.79 10.54 23.16
N ARG A 135 -32.38 9.64 22.36
CA ARG A 135 -32.08 9.44 20.94
C ARG A 135 -32.41 10.73 20.16
N ASP A 136 -31.49 11.69 20.16
CA ASP A 136 -31.63 13.00 19.53
C ASP A 136 -31.54 12.89 18.00
N ASP A 137 -32.28 13.77 17.33
CA ASP A 137 -32.41 13.99 15.88
C ASP A 137 -31.07 14.30 15.18
N GLU A 138 -30.00 14.46 15.95
CA GLU A 138 -28.64 14.72 15.50
C GLU A 138 -27.86 13.42 15.22
N ASN A 139 -28.10 12.35 16.01
CA ASN A 139 -27.50 11.03 15.80
C ASN A 139 -28.09 10.33 14.55
N SER A 140 -29.38 10.55 14.24
CA SER A 140 -30.01 10.09 12.99
C SER A 140 -29.41 10.79 11.76
N ARG A 141 -29.19 12.11 11.82
CA ARG A 141 -28.54 12.88 10.75
C ARG A 141 -27.09 12.44 10.52
N GLU A 142 -26.36 12.01 11.56
CA GLU A 142 -25.01 11.47 11.42
C GLU A 142 -24.98 10.09 10.77
N ILE A 143 -25.95 9.21 11.08
CA ILE A 143 -26.13 7.92 10.41
C ILE A 143 -26.44 8.12 8.92
N ASP A 144 -27.33 9.07 8.58
CA ASP A 144 -27.68 9.37 7.18
C ASP A 144 -26.49 9.91 6.37
N LYS A 145 -25.69 10.81 6.95
CA LYS A 145 -24.43 11.30 6.33
C LYS A 145 -23.44 10.15 6.11
N THR A 146 -23.35 9.22 7.06
CA THR A 146 -22.47 8.06 6.94
C THR A 146 -22.92 7.15 5.79
N LEU A 147 -24.22 6.87 5.66
CA LEU A 147 -24.79 6.09 4.56
C LEU A 147 -24.58 6.75 3.18
N ASP A 148 -24.69 8.07 3.08
CA ASP A 148 -24.36 8.82 1.86
C ASP A 148 -22.88 8.68 1.46
N ILE A 149 -21.97 8.80 2.44
CA ILE A 149 -20.52 8.60 2.20
C ILE A 149 -20.23 7.16 1.75
N LEU A 150 -20.85 6.16 2.40
CA LEU A 150 -20.70 4.75 2.02
C LEU A 150 -21.14 4.51 0.57
N SER A 151 -22.28 5.07 0.18
CA SER A 151 -22.82 4.96 -1.18
C SER A 151 -21.86 5.54 -2.21
N LYS A 152 -21.31 6.74 -1.95
CA LYS A 152 -20.30 7.37 -2.82
C LYS A 152 -19.03 6.54 -2.94
N LEU A 153 -18.53 6.01 -1.82
CA LEU A 153 -17.32 5.16 -1.83
C LEU A 153 -17.51 3.86 -2.62
N ILE A 154 -18.68 3.23 -2.54
CA ILE A 154 -19.00 2.01 -3.32
C ILE A 154 -19.01 2.32 -4.82
N ILE A 155 -19.62 3.44 -5.23
CA ILE A 155 -19.63 3.87 -6.63
C ILE A 155 -18.20 4.07 -7.15
N GLU A 156 -17.37 4.80 -6.40
CA GLU A 156 -15.98 5.05 -6.78
C GLU A 156 -15.14 3.76 -6.86
N ILE A 157 -15.33 2.81 -5.94
CA ILE A 157 -14.67 1.49 -6.00
C ILE A 157 -14.97 0.78 -7.32
N ASN A 158 -16.24 0.76 -7.72
CA ASN A 158 -16.64 0.09 -8.96
C ASN A 158 -16.03 0.73 -10.21
N GLN A 159 -15.63 2.01 -10.13
CA GLN A 159 -14.96 2.72 -11.21
C GLN A 159 -13.43 2.58 -11.18
N ILE A 160 -12.83 2.00 -10.12
CA ILE A 160 -11.37 1.85 -10.01
C ILE A 160 -10.80 1.07 -11.20
N GLU A 161 -11.52 0.15 -11.82
CA GLU A 161 -11.06 -0.57 -13.00
C GLU A 161 -10.81 0.36 -14.20
N ASN A 162 -11.58 1.44 -14.31
CA ASN A 162 -11.48 2.44 -15.38
C ASN A 162 -10.35 3.46 -15.17
N TRP A 163 -9.77 3.53 -13.96
CA TRP A 163 -8.61 4.38 -13.68
C TRP A 163 -7.36 3.95 -14.44
#